data_AF-A0A7Y3NVZ2-F1
#
_entry.id   AF-A0A7Y3NVZ2-F1
#
_cell.length_a   1.000
_cell.length_b   1.000
_cell.length_c   1.000
_cell.angle_alpha   90.00
_cell.angle_beta   90.00
_cell.angle_gamma   90.00
#
_symmetry.space_group_name_H-M   'P 1'
#
loop_
_entity.id
_entity.type
_entity.pdbx_description
1 polymer ?
#
loop_
_entity_poly.entity_id
_entity_poly.type
_entity_poly.pdbx_seq_one_letter_code
_entity_poly.pdbx_strand_id
1 'polypeptide(L)'
;MAKPIRVSQILVVTDGCSNVGSDPIVVAKEAKRQGIIVSVIGIVDADSKGAAGRDEAQAIAKAGGGLCRFVEVTDLSMTMQMVTRQTTQLTLHQAVNEELRQLIGKETAMMPPEQRQEVVSFIDDLAEEASLSLSLLIDVSASMTSKMNDVVASVRELSIGLEARKGQFHLRVFTFPDGGSRQYAKELILSHHEESLSELIGRIKPAGNTPTGPALSETVVAMLAYRDDAPRRDSVV
;
A
#
# COMPACT_ATOMS: atom_id res chain seq x y z
N MET A 1 19.13 8.90 20.40
CA MET A 1 18.39 7.75 19.84
C MET A 1 18.34 7.92 18.34
N ALA A 2 18.64 6.87 17.56
CA ALA A 2 18.52 6.91 16.11
C ALA A 2 17.02 7.06 15.74
N LYS A 3 16.72 7.88 14.72
CA LYS A 3 15.34 8.08 14.26
C LYS A 3 14.79 6.73 13.76
N PRO A 4 13.62 6.26 14.23
CA PRO A 4 13.07 4.99 13.78
C PRO A 4 12.80 5.06 12.28
N ILE A 5 13.25 4.03 11.56
CA ILE A 5 13.04 3.92 10.11
C ILE A 5 11.56 3.66 9.85
N ARG A 6 10.96 4.49 8.99
CA ARG A 6 9.56 4.40 8.63
C ARG A 6 9.43 4.11 7.14
N VAL A 7 8.70 3.05 6.81
CA VAL A 7 8.32 2.71 5.44
C VAL A 7 6.87 3.12 5.22
N SER A 8 6.61 3.88 4.17
CA SER A 8 5.28 4.38 3.80
C SER A 8 4.83 3.73 2.50
N GLN A 9 3.68 3.05 2.53
CA GLN A 9 3.14 2.35 1.37
C GLN A 9 1.65 2.62 1.17
N ILE A 10 1.25 2.63 -0.11
CA ILE A 10 -0.13 2.57 -0.55
C ILE A 10 -0.30 1.27 -1.35
N LEU A 11 -1.31 0.49 -1.01
CA LEU A 11 -1.69 -0.72 -1.74
C LEU A 11 -3.06 -0.52 -2.36
N VAL A 12 -3.09 -0.35 -3.68
CA VAL A 12 -4.31 -0.21 -4.46
C VAL A 12 -4.87 -1.59 -4.76
N VAL A 13 -6.15 -1.81 -4.50
CA VAL A 13 -6.87 -3.05 -4.78
C VAL A 13 -8.03 -2.73 -5.71
N THR A 14 -8.02 -3.26 -6.92
CA THR A 14 -9.03 -2.95 -7.94
C THR A 14 -9.27 -4.14 -8.85
N ASP A 15 -10.44 -4.23 -9.47
CA ASP A 15 -10.76 -5.22 -10.50
C ASP A 15 -10.88 -4.60 -11.91
N GLY A 16 -10.47 -3.33 -12.09
CA GLY A 16 -10.63 -2.61 -13.35
C GLY A 16 -9.66 -1.46 -13.57
N CYS A 17 -9.79 -0.82 -14.74
CA CYS A 17 -9.01 0.36 -15.11
C CYS A 17 -9.62 1.64 -14.53
N SER A 18 -8.78 2.65 -14.32
CA SER A 18 -9.25 4.01 -14.16
C SER A 18 -9.94 4.48 -15.43
N ASN A 19 -11.07 5.17 -15.28
CA ASN A 19 -11.86 5.65 -16.41
C ASN A 19 -12.23 7.14 -16.29
N VAL A 20 -11.89 7.80 -15.16
CA VAL A 20 -12.23 9.20 -14.88
C VAL A 20 -11.17 9.84 -13.97
N GLY A 21 -10.84 11.11 -14.24
CA GLY A 21 -10.04 11.95 -13.35
C GLY A 21 -8.59 12.12 -13.80
N SER A 22 -7.72 12.52 -12.87
CA SER A 22 -6.28 12.68 -13.11
C SER A 22 -5.61 11.34 -13.39
N ASP A 23 -4.51 11.35 -14.15
CA ASP A 23 -3.73 10.15 -14.47
C ASP A 23 -3.13 9.52 -13.19
N PRO A 24 -3.50 8.28 -12.81
CA PRO A 24 -2.99 7.62 -11.61
C PRO A 24 -1.48 7.35 -11.67
N ILE A 25 -0.89 7.23 -12.87
CA ILE A 25 0.55 7.01 -13.06
C ILE A 25 1.34 8.25 -12.61
N VAL A 26 0.84 9.44 -12.94
CA VAL A 26 1.46 10.72 -12.53
C VAL A 26 1.42 10.87 -11.02
N VAL A 27 0.28 10.54 -10.40
CA VAL A 27 0.11 10.60 -8.94
C VAL A 27 1.04 9.60 -8.25
N ALA A 28 1.12 8.36 -8.75
CA ALA A 28 2.01 7.33 -8.19
C ALA A 28 3.49 7.73 -8.27
N LYS A 29 3.90 8.35 -9.38
CA LYS A 29 5.26 8.89 -9.53
C LYS A 29 5.56 9.99 -8.51
N GLU A 30 4.61 10.88 -8.27
CA GLU A 30 4.75 11.92 -7.24
C GLU A 30 4.80 11.33 -5.84
N ALA A 31 3.95 10.35 -5.52
CA ALA A 31 3.96 9.62 -4.26
C ALA A 31 5.35 9.02 -3.97
N LYS A 32 5.96 8.38 -4.97
CA LYS A 32 7.32 7.83 -4.85
C LYS A 32 8.36 8.91 -4.53
N ARG A 33 8.27 10.08 -5.17
CA ARG A 33 9.15 11.23 -4.89
C ARG A 33 9.04 11.71 -3.44
N GLN A 34 7.88 11.52 -2.81
CA GLN A 34 7.63 11.83 -1.41
C GLN A 34 8.01 10.69 -0.43
N GLY A 35 8.59 9.60 -0.93
CA GLY A 35 8.96 8.42 -0.13
C GLY A 35 7.80 7.47 0.17
N ILE A 36 6.71 7.53 -0.60
CA ILE A 36 5.55 6.65 -0.48
C ILE A 36 5.56 5.67 -1.67
N ILE A 37 5.68 4.38 -1.37
CA ILE A 37 5.65 3.33 -2.40
C ILE A 37 4.20 2.98 -2.75
N VAL A 38 3.88 2.94 -4.05
CA VAL A 38 2.54 2.54 -4.51
C VAL A 38 2.62 1.18 -5.20
N SER A 39 1.89 0.21 -4.67
CA SER A 39 1.70 -1.13 -5.23
C SER A 39 0.24 -1.33 -5.65
N VAL A 40 0.01 -2.27 -6.57
CA VAL A 40 -1.32 -2.56 -7.10
C VAL A 40 -1.59 -4.07 -7.06
N ILE A 41 -2.74 -4.46 -6.55
CA ILE A 41 -3.28 -5.82 -6.67
C ILE A 41 -4.56 -5.74 -7.50
N GLY A 42 -4.50 -6.32 -8.69
CA GLY A 42 -5.65 -6.53 -9.55
C GLY A 42 -6.38 -7.81 -9.16
N ILE A 43 -7.69 -7.74 -8.91
CA ILE A 43 -8.50 -8.95 -8.69
C ILE A 43 -9.02 -9.45 -10.04
N VAL A 44 -8.65 -10.68 -10.40
CA VAL A 44 -9.13 -11.32 -11.63
C VAL A 44 -10.39 -12.14 -11.36
N ASP A 45 -11.35 -12.03 -12.29
CA ASP A 45 -12.50 -12.93 -12.44
C ASP A 45 -12.36 -13.73 -13.74
N ALA A 46 -13.11 -14.82 -13.88
CA ALA A 46 -13.22 -15.58 -15.13
C ALA A 46 -13.60 -14.69 -16.35
N ASP A 47 -14.32 -13.58 -16.12
CA ASP A 47 -14.76 -12.62 -17.13
C ASP A 47 -13.93 -11.31 -17.16
N SER A 48 -12.80 -11.27 -16.45
CA SER A 48 -12.13 -9.99 -16.16
C SER A 48 -11.47 -9.32 -17.38
N LYS A 49 -11.61 -7.99 -17.39
CA LYS A 49 -11.26 -7.00 -18.43
C LYS A 49 -9.86 -7.22 -19.03
N GLY A 50 -9.76 -6.96 -20.34
CA GLY A 50 -8.61 -7.25 -21.20
C GLY A 50 -7.30 -6.51 -20.88
N ALA A 51 -6.29 -6.75 -21.73
CA ALA A 51 -4.89 -6.33 -21.55
C ALA A 51 -4.68 -4.89 -21.05
N ALA A 52 -5.50 -3.93 -21.48
CA ALA A 52 -5.38 -2.52 -21.12
C ALA A 52 -5.46 -2.22 -19.61
N GLY A 53 -6.29 -2.94 -18.85
CA GLY A 53 -6.37 -2.74 -17.39
C GLY A 53 -5.17 -3.29 -16.64
N ARG A 54 -4.57 -4.36 -17.18
CA ARG A 54 -3.35 -4.92 -16.62
C ARG A 54 -2.16 -4.00 -16.86
N ASP A 55 -2.09 -3.41 -18.05
CA ASP A 55 -1.02 -2.48 -18.42
C ASP A 55 -1.05 -1.22 -17.55
N GLU A 56 -2.24 -0.66 -17.28
CA GLU A 56 -2.38 0.51 -16.40
C GLU A 56 -1.97 0.18 -14.96
N ALA A 57 -2.47 -0.91 -14.37
CA ALA A 57 -2.09 -1.34 -13.02
C ALA A 57 -0.58 -1.56 -12.89
N GLN A 58 0.03 -2.18 -13.91
CA GLN A 58 1.47 -2.40 -13.97
C GLN A 58 2.26 -1.10 -14.09
N ALA A 59 1.75 -0.13 -14.87
CA ALA A 59 2.36 1.18 -15.03
C ALA A 59 2.27 2.02 -13.75
N ILE A 60 1.14 1.97 -13.03
CA ILE A 60 0.96 2.63 -11.73
C ILE A 60 1.97 2.10 -10.72
N ALA A 61 2.03 0.77 -10.53
CA ALA A 61 2.97 0.16 -9.59
C ALA A 61 4.42 0.49 -9.94
N LYS A 62 4.78 0.44 -11.24
CA LYS A 62 6.12 0.78 -11.71
C LYS A 62 6.48 2.25 -11.43
N ALA A 63 5.57 3.18 -11.69
CA ALA A 63 5.75 4.60 -11.42
C ALA A 63 5.87 4.87 -9.91
N GLY A 64 5.07 4.16 -9.11
CA GLY A 64 5.10 4.18 -7.64
C GLY A 64 6.27 3.44 -6.99
N GLY A 65 7.06 2.70 -7.77
CA GLY A 65 8.19 1.90 -7.27
C GLY A 65 7.78 0.66 -6.48
N GLY A 66 6.51 0.25 -6.56
CA GLY A 66 5.97 -0.93 -5.89
C GLY A 66 5.81 -2.13 -6.82
N LEU A 67 4.99 -3.08 -6.36
CA LEU A 67 4.73 -4.34 -7.07
C LEU A 67 3.32 -4.34 -7.67
N CYS A 68 3.16 -5.03 -8.79
CA CYS A 68 1.85 -5.33 -9.38
C CYS A 68 1.60 -6.84 -9.34
N ARG A 69 0.43 -7.26 -8.89
CA ARG A 69 0.00 -8.67 -8.91
C ARG A 69 -1.45 -8.77 -9.37
N PHE A 70 -1.77 -9.88 -10.03
CA PHE A 70 -3.13 -10.22 -10.45
C PHE A 70 -3.48 -11.54 -9.80
N VAL A 71 -4.56 -11.56 -9.00
CA VAL A 71 -4.90 -12.71 -8.15
C VAL A 71 -6.40 -12.92 -8.10
N GLU A 72 -6.82 -14.15 -7.83
CA GLU A 72 -8.20 -14.42 -7.46
C GLU A 72 -8.47 -13.85 -6.07
N VAL A 73 -9.74 -13.54 -5.79
CA VAL A 73 -10.12 -12.92 -4.51
C VAL A 73 -9.77 -13.80 -3.31
N THR A 74 -9.73 -15.13 -3.50
CA THR A 74 -9.32 -16.11 -2.49
C THR A 74 -7.85 -16.00 -2.08
N ASP A 75 -6.98 -15.50 -2.97
CA ASP A 75 -5.55 -15.35 -2.72
C ASP A 75 -5.16 -13.93 -2.28
N LEU A 76 -6.14 -13.03 -2.17
CA LEU A 76 -5.93 -11.61 -1.92
C LEU A 76 -5.19 -11.35 -0.60
N SER A 77 -5.60 -11.99 0.48
CA SER A 77 -4.99 -11.87 1.81
C SER A 77 -3.48 -12.19 1.80
N MET A 78 -3.12 -13.37 1.32
CA MET A 78 -1.73 -13.80 1.22
C MET A 78 -0.92 -12.87 0.31
N THR A 79 -1.52 -12.40 -0.77
CA THR A 79 -0.89 -11.49 -1.71
C THR A 79 -0.65 -10.11 -1.11
N MET A 80 -1.60 -9.56 -0.34
CA MET A 80 -1.42 -8.30 0.36
C MET A 80 -0.25 -8.36 1.35
N GLN A 81 -0.17 -9.43 2.14
CA GLN A 81 0.93 -9.64 3.08
C GLN A 81 2.28 -9.76 2.36
N MET A 82 2.34 -10.59 1.31
CA MET A 82 3.54 -10.79 0.51
C MET A 82 4.01 -9.50 -0.16
N VAL A 83 3.11 -8.78 -0.84
CA VAL A 83 3.43 -7.51 -1.50
C VAL A 83 3.96 -6.51 -0.48
N THR A 84 3.28 -6.34 0.66
CA THR A 84 3.68 -5.41 1.73
C THR A 84 5.07 -5.73 2.30
N ARG A 85 5.37 -7.02 2.51
CA ARG A 85 6.69 -7.46 3.01
C ARG A 85 7.79 -7.21 1.99
N GLN A 86 7.57 -7.64 0.74
CA GLN A 86 8.56 -7.48 -0.33
C GLN A 86 8.86 -6.02 -0.63
N THR A 87 7.84 -5.16 -0.68
CA THR A 87 8.04 -3.71 -0.85
C THR A 87 8.76 -3.08 0.33
N THR A 88 8.52 -3.54 1.57
CA THR A 88 9.28 -3.10 2.74
C THR A 88 10.76 -3.42 2.58
N GLN A 89 11.08 -4.68 2.30
CA GLN A 89 12.46 -5.13 2.08
C GLN A 89 13.13 -4.37 0.93
N LEU A 90 12.47 -4.23 -0.22
CA LEU A 90 13.01 -3.50 -1.38
C LEU A 90 13.28 -2.03 -1.05
N THR A 91 12.40 -1.38 -0.31
CA THR A 91 12.57 0.03 0.11
C THR A 91 13.78 0.17 1.02
N LEU A 92 13.94 -0.73 1.99
CA LEU A 92 15.10 -0.73 2.89
C LEU A 92 16.40 -1.06 2.17
N HIS A 93 16.38 -2.02 1.24
CA HIS A 93 17.51 -2.29 0.35
C HIS A 93 17.94 -1.07 -0.44
N GLN A 94 16.99 -0.30 -0.98
CA GLN A 94 17.30 0.93 -1.71
C GLN A 94 17.92 1.97 -0.77
N ALA A 95 17.32 2.22 0.39
CA ALA A 95 17.83 3.18 1.36
C ALA A 95 19.24 2.82 1.85
N VAL A 96 19.48 1.55 2.21
CA VAL A 96 20.81 1.09 2.67
C VAL A 96 21.83 1.18 1.54
N ASN A 97 21.48 0.84 0.30
CA ASN A 97 22.39 1.02 -0.83
C ASN A 97 22.75 2.49 -1.08
N GLU A 98 21.80 3.41 -0.92
CA GLU A 98 22.06 4.84 -1.04
C GLU A 98 23.02 5.33 0.05
N GLU A 99 22.83 4.89 1.29
CA GLU A 99 23.72 5.21 2.42
C GLU A 99 25.13 4.64 2.20
N LEU A 100 25.26 3.37 1.79
CA LEU A 100 26.56 2.75 1.47
C LEU A 100 27.28 3.50 0.35
N ARG A 101 26.56 3.89 -0.70
CA ARG A 101 27.13 4.65 -1.81
C ARG A 101 27.64 6.02 -1.34
N GLN A 102 26.93 6.68 -0.43
CA GLN A 102 27.35 7.98 0.12
C GLN A 102 28.55 7.86 1.06
N LEU A 103 28.58 6.85 1.94
CA LEU A 103 29.61 6.70 2.96
C LEU A 103 30.92 6.12 2.41
N ILE A 104 30.84 5.11 1.55
CA ILE A 104 32.02 4.32 1.13
C ILE A 104 32.13 4.16 -0.39
N GLY A 105 31.27 4.80 -1.18
CA GLY A 105 31.34 4.78 -2.65
C GLY A 105 31.06 3.40 -3.28
N LYS A 106 30.43 2.49 -2.54
CA LYS A 106 30.13 1.12 -2.98
C LYS A 106 28.65 0.80 -2.81
N GLU A 107 28.13 -0.02 -3.71
CA GLU A 107 26.80 -0.63 -3.58
C GLU A 107 26.92 -2.07 -3.10
N THR A 108 25.86 -2.62 -2.49
CA THR A 108 25.83 -4.00 -1.96
C THR A 108 26.21 -5.05 -3.02
N ALA A 109 25.86 -4.79 -4.29
CA ALA A 109 26.21 -5.66 -5.41
C ALA A 109 27.74 -5.77 -5.63
N MET A 110 28.50 -4.72 -5.30
CA MET A 110 29.96 -4.64 -5.47
C MET A 110 30.74 -5.22 -4.30
N MET A 111 30.07 -5.62 -3.22
CA MET A 111 30.69 -6.21 -2.04
C MET A 111 31.01 -7.70 -2.25
N PRO A 112 32.03 -8.25 -1.56
CA PRO A 112 32.27 -9.69 -1.49
C PRO A 112 31.03 -10.46 -1.00
N PRO A 113 30.86 -11.75 -1.38
CA PRO A 113 29.68 -12.53 -1.03
C PRO A 113 29.33 -12.55 0.46
N GLU A 114 30.34 -12.69 1.34
CA GLU A 114 30.14 -12.72 2.79
C GLU A 114 29.55 -11.40 3.31
N GLN A 115 30.17 -10.27 2.97
CA GLN A 115 29.68 -8.94 3.35
C GLN A 115 28.31 -8.63 2.75
N ARG A 116 28.06 -9.10 1.52
CA ARG A 116 26.74 -8.97 0.89
C ARG A 116 25.66 -9.71 1.70
N GLN A 117 25.98 -10.92 2.17
CA GLN A 117 25.06 -11.71 2.99
C GLN A 117 24.78 -11.06 4.34
N GLU A 118 25.80 -10.47 4.98
CA GLU A 118 25.62 -9.68 6.21
C GLU A 118 24.67 -8.50 6.01
N VAL A 119 24.84 -7.75 4.92
CA VAL A 119 23.96 -6.61 4.60
C VAL A 119 22.53 -7.06 4.33
N VAL A 120 22.33 -8.16 3.60
CA VAL A 120 21.00 -8.72 3.34
C VAL A 120 20.32 -9.14 4.65
N SER A 121 21.04 -9.88 5.51
CA SER A 121 20.51 -10.31 6.81
C SER A 121 20.14 -9.12 7.69
N PHE A 122 20.97 -8.09 7.71
CA PHE A 122 20.69 -6.86 8.45
C PHE A 122 19.41 -6.17 7.95
N ILE A 123 19.18 -6.16 6.64
CA ILE A 123 17.99 -5.55 6.04
C ILE A 123 16.73 -6.36 6.38
N ASP A 124 16.82 -7.69 6.45
CA ASP A 124 15.72 -8.54 6.87
C ASP A 124 15.31 -8.26 8.32
N ASP A 125 16.28 -8.15 9.23
CA ASP A 125 16.02 -7.77 10.63
C ASP A 125 15.40 -6.38 10.72
N LEU A 126 15.94 -5.44 9.93
CA LEU A 126 15.44 -4.06 9.87
C LEU A 126 14.01 -3.99 9.31
N ALA A 127 13.64 -4.88 8.38
CA ALA A 127 12.29 -4.93 7.82
C ALA A 127 11.24 -5.34 8.84
N GLU A 128 11.60 -6.23 9.76
CA GLU A 128 10.73 -6.66 10.87
C GLU A 128 10.57 -5.58 11.94
N GLU A 129 11.59 -4.76 12.17
CA GLU A 129 11.60 -3.70 13.20
C GLU A 129 11.13 -2.34 12.70
N ALA A 130 11.21 -2.08 11.39
CA ALA A 130 10.81 -0.81 10.79
C ALA A 130 9.34 -0.51 11.06
N SER A 131 9.07 0.77 11.35
CA SER A 131 7.70 1.26 11.48
C SER A 131 7.03 1.26 10.11
N LEU A 132 5.87 0.62 9.99
CA LEU A 132 5.11 0.57 8.75
C LEU A 132 3.93 1.55 8.79
N SER A 133 3.78 2.36 7.76
CA SER A 133 2.53 3.08 7.48
C SER A 133 1.97 2.54 6.18
N LEU A 134 0.82 1.87 6.25
CA LEU A 134 0.16 1.21 5.12
C LEU A 134 -1.23 1.82 4.94
N SER A 135 -1.49 2.36 3.75
CA SER A 135 -2.83 2.75 3.34
C SER A 135 -3.35 1.79 2.27
N LEU A 136 -4.47 1.13 2.53
CA LEU A 136 -5.17 0.34 1.52
C LEU A 136 -6.13 1.26 0.77
N LEU A 137 -6.09 1.24 -0.55
CA LEU A 137 -7.02 1.97 -1.39
C LEU A 137 -7.85 0.98 -2.20
N ILE A 138 -9.10 0.77 -1.81
CA ILE A 138 -9.95 -0.33 -2.26
C ILE A 138 -11.04 0.18 -3.18
N ASP A 139 -11.10 -0.39 -4.37
CA ASP A 139 -12.16 -0.16 -5.34
C ASP A 139 -13.48 -0.76 -4.82
N VAL A 140 -14.55 0.03 -4.86
CA VAL A 140 -15.92 -0.33 -4.46
C VAL A 140 -16.91 -0.06 -5.60
N SER A 141 -16.42 -0.06 -6.84
CA SER A 141 -17.25 0.00 -8.05
C SER A 141 -18.20 -1.20 -8.15
N ALA A 142 -19.18 -1.11 -9.05
CA ALA A 142 -20.22 -2.13 -9.18
C ALA A 142 -19.68 -3.56 -9.35
N SER A 143 -18.58 -3.75 -10.08
CA SER A 143 -17.95 -5.06 -10.30
C SER A 143 -17.33 -5.68 -9.03
N MET A 144 -17.01 -4.85 -8.04
CA MET A 144 -16.45 -5.30 -6.76
C MET A 144 -17.50 -5.83 -5.78
N THR A 145 -18.79 -5.59 -6.04
CA THR A 145 -19.89 -5.91 -5.09
C THR A 145 -19.89 -7.37 -4.63
N SER A 146 -19.65 -8.33 -5.54
CA SER A 146 -19.60 -9.77 -5.21
C SER A 146 -18.33 -10.17 -4.46
N LYS A 147 -17.26 -9.38 -4.54
CA LYS A 147 -15.93 -9.66 -3.96
C LYS A 147 -15.72 -9.01 -2.59
N MET A 148 -16.57 -8.05 -2.23
CA MET A 148 -16.33 -7.21 -1.05
C MET A 148 -16.25 -7.99 0.26
N ASN A 149 -17.01 -9.08 0.43
CA ASN A 149 -16.94 -9.90 1.64
C ASN A 149 -15.54 -10.53 1.81
N ASP A 150 -14.97 -11.06 0.73
CA ASP A 150 -13.65 -11.68 0.73
C ASP A 150 -12.54 -10.62 0.85
N VAL A 151 -12.73 -9.45 0.25
CA VAL A 151 -11.84 -8.29 0.45
C VAL A 151 -11.82 -7.87 1.92
N VAL A 152 -12.97 -7.79 2.58
CA VAL A 152 -13.06 -7.47 4.01
C VAL A 152 -12.34 -8.50 4.86
N ALA A 153 -12.56 -9.79 4.59
CA ALA A 153 -11.88 -10.88 5.29
C ALA A 153 -10.36 -10.76 5.10
N SER A 154 -9.91 -10.50 3.88
CA SER A 154 -8.49 -10.32 3.54
C SER A 154 -7.85 -9.14 4.26
N VAL A 155 -8.56 -8.00 4.40
CA VAL A 155 -8.06 -6.84 5.15
C VAL A 155 -7.90 -7.16 6.64
N ARG A 156 -8.84 -7.93 7.21
CA ARG A 156 -8.75 -8.37 8.62
C ARG A 156 -7.56 -9.29 8.83
N GLU A 157 -7.38 -10.27 7.97
CA GLU A 157 -6.24 -11.19 8.01
C GLU A 157 -4.91 -10.48 7.82
N LEU A 158 -4.85 -9.48 6.94
CA LEU A 158 -3.67 -8.61 6.81
C LEU A 158 -3.37 -7.89 8.12
N SER A 159 -4.39 -7.32 8.79
CA SER A 159 -4.20 -6.63 10.08
C SER A 159 -3.59 -7.56 11.13
N ILE A 160 -4.12 -8.80 11.26
CA ILE A 160 -3.57 -9.81 12.17
C ILE A 160 -2.13 -10.16 11.79
N GLY A 161 -1.84 -10.31 10.49
CA GLY A 161 -0.47 -10.56 10.01
C GLY A 161 0.50 -9.41 10.32
N LEU A 162 0.03 -8.16 10.32
CA LEU A 162 0.83 -6.99 10.69
C LEU A 162 1.09 -6.90 12.19
N GLU A 163 0.17 -7.37 13.05
CA GLU A 163 0.35 -7.45 14.51
C GLU A 163 1.48 -8.40 14.92
N ALA A 164 1.82 -9.39 14.09
CA ALA A 164 2.93 -10.30 14.34
C ALA A 164 4.32 -9.66 14.16
N ARG A 165 4.41 -8.47 13.54
CA ARG A 165 5.68 -7.75 13.34
C ARG A 165 6.19 -7.14 14.65
N LYS A 166 7.51 -7.01 14.78
CA LYS A 166 8.14 -6.31 15.91
C LYS A 166 7.93 -4.80 15.84
N GLY A 167 8.02 -4.22 14.65
CA GLY A 167 7.84 -2.80 14.39
C GLY A 167 6.39 -2.37 14.45
N GLN A 168 6.14 -1.15 14.92
CA GLN A 168 4.80 -0.56 14.94
C GLN A 168 4.23 -0.43 13.53
N PHE A 169 2.93 -0.69 13.36
CA PHE A 169 2.25 -0.44 12.10
C PHE A 169 1.07 0.52 12.27
N HIS A 170 0.77 1.25 11.21
CA HIS A 170 -0.42 2.09 11.09
C HIS A 170 -1.13 1.69 9.80
N LEU A 171 -2.29 1.06 9.93
CA LEU A 171 -3.13 0.64 8.82
C LEU A 171 -4.30 1.61 8.66
N ARG A 172 -4.47 2.17 7.46
CA ARG A 172 -5.62 3.00 7.08
C ARG A 172 -6.28 2.39 5.86
N VAL A 173 -7.61 2.41 5.81
CA VAL A 173 -8.36 1.86 4.68
C VAL A 173 -9.14 2.97 4.03
N PHE A 174 -9.02 3.09 2.72
CA PHE A 174 -9.71 4.05 1.89
C PHE A 174 -10.54 3.30 0.86
N THR A 175 -11.74 3.79 0.57
CA THR A 175 -12.60 3.23 -0.50
C THR A 175 -12.91 4.26 -1.57
N PHE A 176 -13.03 3.83 -2.82
CA PHE A 176 -13.40 4.68 -3.96
C PHE A 176 -14.23 3.91 -5.01
N PRO A 177 -15.25 4.53 -5.64
CA PRO A 177 -15.67 5.92 -5.50
C PRO A 177 -16.49 6.20 -4.22
N ASP A 178 -16.42 7.43 -3.70
CA ASP A 178 -17.37 7.93 -2.70
C ASP A 178 -18.60 8.52 -3.43
N GLY A 179 -19.73 7.83 -3.37
CA GLY A 179 -20.93 8.02 -4.20
C GLY A 179 -21.70 9.33 -4.06
N GLY A 180 -21.03 10.49 -4.00
CA GLY A 180 -21.66 11.82 -4.12
C GLY A 180 -21.02 12.97 -3.32
N SER A 181 -19.81 12.84 -2.77
CA SER A 181 -19.18 13.92 -2.00
C SER A 181 -18.08 14.65 -2.78
N ARG A 182 -17.55 15.76 -2.23
CA ARG A 182 -16.40 16.51 -2.77
C ARG A 182 -15.07 15.73 -2.74
N GLN A 183 -15.08 14.51 -2.18
CA GLN A 183 -13.91 13.64 -2.01
C GLN A 183 -14.06 12.40 -2.88
N TYR A 184 -12.94 11.88 -3.38
CA TYR A 184 -12.88 10.69 -4.21
C TYR A 184 -12.56 9.41 -3.43
N ALA A 185 -11.95 9.54 -2.26
CA ALA A 185 -11.62 8.45 -1.35
C ALA A 185 -12.19 8.71 0.05
N LYS A 186 -12.88 7.72 0.62
CA LYS A 186 -13.38 7.76 1.99
C LYS A 186 -12.47 6.96 2.91
N GLU A 187 -11.91 7.61 3.93
CA GLU A 187 -11.19 6.92 4.99
C GLU A 187 -12.15 6.16 5.91
N LEU A 188 -11.83 4.89 6.17
CA LEU A 188 -12.49 4.04 7.15
C LEU A 188 -11.58 3.97 8.38
N ILE A 189 -12.07 4.45 9.51
CA ILE A 189 -11.39 4.29 10.80
C ILE A 189 -11.69 2.88 11.29
N LEU A 190 -10.69 2.01 11.24
CA LEU A 190 -10.74 0.69 11.88
C LEU A 190 -10.66 0.89 13.40
N SER A 191 -11.79 1.08 14.08
CA SER A 191 -11.82 0.99 15.54
C SER A 191 -11.80 -0.48 15.96
N HIS A 192 -10.98 -0.82 16.96
CA HIS A 192 -10.97 -2.16 17.60
C HIS A 192 -12.33 -2.59 18.18
N HIS A 193 -13.29 -1.66 18.26
CA HIS A 193 -14.63 -1.88 18.76
C HIS A 193 -15.70 -1.54 17.70
N GLU A 194 -16.40 -2.61 17.31
CA GLU A 194 -17.83 -2.71 17.00
C GLU A 194 -18.43 -2.18 15.68
N GLU A 195 -17.82 -1.27 14.90
CA GLU A 195 -18.27 -1.09 13.50
C GLU A 195 -17.52 -2.08 12.59
N SER A 196 -18.20 -3.13 12.15
CA SER A 196 -17.63 -4.09 11.22
C SER A 196 -17.23 -3.38 9.92
N LEU A 197 -16.00 -3.59 9.43
CA LEU A 197 -15.58 -3.17 8.07
C LEU A 197 -16.63 -3.58 7.01
N SER A 198 -17.35 -4.69 7.24
CA SER A 198 -18.48 -5.17 6.45
C SER A 198 -19.72 -4.26 6.51
N GLU A 199 -20.01 -3.62 7.63
CA GLU A 199 -21.12 -2.66 7.78
C GLU A 199 -20.78 -1.31 7.13
N LEU A 200 -19.54 -0.85 7.29
CA LEU A 200 -19.02 0.34 6.62
C LEU A 200 -19.05 0.16 5.10
N ILE A 201 -18.67 -1.02 4.60
CA ILE A 201 -18.68 -1.37 3.18
C ILE A 201 -20.09 -1.69 2.67
N GLY A 202 -20.95 -2.34 3.46
CA GLY A 202 -22.35 -2.59 3.10
C GLY A 202 -23.20 -1.32 2.97
N ARG A 203 -22.78 -0.22 3.61
CA ARG A 203 -23.35 1.13 3.42
C ARG A 203 -22.83 1.83 2.17
N ILE A 204 -21.74 1.35 1.57
CA ILE A 204 -21.23 1.88 0.30
C ILE A 204 -22.18 1.42 -0.79
N LYS A 205 -22.88 2.38 -1.39
CA LYS A 205 -23.68 2.12 -2.59
C LYS A 205 -22.70 2.03 -3.78
N PRO A 206 -22.59 0.88 -4.45
CA PRO A 206 -21.77 0.78 -5.65
C PRO A 206 -22.33 1.76 -6.68
N ALA A 207 -21.60 2.83 -7.00
CA ALA A 207 -22.09 3.86 -7.89
C ALA A 207 -20.97 4.37 -8.80
N GLY A 208 -21.11 4.09 -10.09
CA GLY A 208 -20.38 4.78 -11.16
C GLY A 208 -18.90 4.43 -11.31
N ASN A 209 -18.20 5.36 -11.96
CA ASN A 209 -16.83 5.29 -12.48
C ASN A 209 -15.76 5.03 -11.40
N THR A 210 -14.55 4.67 -11.83
CA THR A 210 -13.39 4.31 -11.00
C THR A 210 -12.31 5.42 -11.06
N PRO A 211 -12.39 6.45 -10.19
CA PRO A 211 -11.46 7.58 -10.17
C PRO A 211 -10.17 7.26 -9.41
N THR A 212 -9.41 6.27 -9.89
CA THR A 212 -8.18 5.78 -9.24
C THR A 212 -7.16 6.88 -8.99
N GLY A 213 -6.93 7.79 -9.95
CA GLY A 213 -5.94 8.86 -9.78
C GLY A 213 -6.31 9.87 -8.71
N PRO A 214 -7.52 10.47 -8.75
CA PRO A 214 -7.97 11.37 -7.69
C PRO A 214 -7.99 10.70 -6.31
N ALA A 215 -8.47 9.46 -6.21
CA ALA A 215 -8.50 8.70 -4.97
C ALA A 215 -7.09 8.45 -4.41
N LEU A 216 -6.14 8.05 -5.27
CA LEU A 216 -4.74 7.89 -4.90
C LEU A 216 -4.13 9.21 -4.42
N SER A 217 -4.47 10.34 -5.06
CA SER A 217 -3.97 11.65 -4.67
C SER A 217 -4.45 12.05 -3.27
N GLU A 218 -5.71 11.81 -2.96
CA GLU A 218 -6.26 12.07 -1.62
C GLU A 218 -5.63 11.17 -0.57
N THR A 219 -5.40 9.88 -0.87
CA THR A 219 -4.68 8.97 0.03
C THR A 219 -3.25 9.46 0.29
N VAL A 220 -2.53 9.92 -0.74
CA VAL A 220 -1.17 10.50 -0.58
C VAL A 220 -1.21 11.71 0.34
N VAL A 221 -2.13 12.65 0.12
CA VAL A 221 -2.28 13.84 0.97
C VAL A 221 -2.59 13.45 2.42
N ALA A 222 -3.53 12.52 2.63
CA ALA A 222 -3.89 12.04 3.96
C ALA A 222 -2.70 11.37 4.67
N MET A 223 -1.87 10.62 3.93
CA MET A 223 -0.69 9.95 4.46
C MET A 223 0.43 10.92 4.82
N LEU A 224 0.64 11.97 4.01
CA LEU A 224 1.59 13.04 4.29
C LEU A 224 1.18 13.87 5.50
N ALA A 225 -0.11 14.23 5.61
CA ALA A 225 -0.64 14.93 6.78
C ALA A 225 -0.40 14.11 8.06
N TYR A 226 -0.66 12.80 8.02
CA TYR A 226 -0.36 11.93 9.16
C TYR A 226 1.14 11.85 9.47
N ARG A 227 2.01 11.89 8.46
CA ARG A 227 3.47 11.90 8.68
C ARG A 227 3.93 13.15 9.43
N ASP A 228 3.30 14.29 9.14
CA ASP A 228 3.65 15.58 9.73
C ASP A 228 2.96 15.80 11.10
N ASP A 229 1.76 15.24 11.29
CA ASP A 229 0.98 15.30 12.55
C ASP A 229 1.24 14.14 13.51
N ALA A 230 1.93 13.08 13.08
CA ALA A 230 2.34 11.98 13.96
C ALA A 230 3.06 12.59 15.16
N PRO A 231 2.57 12.38 16.40
CA PRO A 231 3.14 13.05 17.54
C PRO A 231 4.64 12.76 17.56
N ARG A 232 5.46 13.79 17.84
CA ARG A 232 6.74 13.61 18.52
C ARG A 232 6.48 13.01 19.90
N ARG A 233 5.87 11.83 20.00
CA ARG A 233 5.65 11.05 21.23
C ARG A 233 6.97 10.35 21.59
N ASP A 234 8.03 11.14 21.63
CA ASP A 234 9.09 10.98 22.61
C ASP A 234 8.65 11.82 23.80
N SER A 235 7.83 11.25 24.68
CA SER A 235 7.80 11.61 26.11
C SER A 235 6.63 10.90 26.83
N VAL A 236 6.99 10.17 27.90
CA VAL A 236 6.17 9.81 29.08
C VAL A 236 5.26 8.58 28.88
N VAL A 237 5.38 7.42 29.56
CA VAL A 237 6.05 6.96 30.81
C VAL A 237 6.70 5.61 30.55
#